data_AF-A0A959CSR7-F1
#
_entry.id   AF-A0A959CSR7-F1
#
_cell.length_a   1.000
_cell.length_b   1.000
_cell.length_c   1.000
_cell.angle_alpha   90.00
_cell.angle_beta   90.00
_cell.angle_gamma   90.00
#
_symmetry.space_group_name_H-M   'P 1'
#
loop_
_entity.id
_entity.type
_entity.pdbx_description
1 polymer ?
#
loop_
_entity_poly.entity_id
_entity_poly.type
_entity_poly.pdbx_seq_one_letter_code
_entity_poly.pdbx_strand_id
1 'polypeptide(L)'
;MKALKFLPAFLALFMIAEALYACNCEPAPQLGAADWNDADLIFTATLLEHKMGMVGMLKFETQKTFKGETEPSFTFYFQPGKDHTLLHAVKNFNPGDEWIVFARRVVKENRVFYRLKETPTRTVCALSRPLLEEKEDDPYLPFLEDMAGNANGYRKIYDENGQLLAEGKYDNLIPVSRWAYYRPERQTRSFGDYVDGRREGEWLKVKERPDSEAQLLRKTIYKNGMVLETDDYRHTGEVSLRKVLTDSTETRYYFRYGGNLKSRITENFDAKTMHILNYSESGAIEEERFMEDQKVVRRYFYDENGERKEEGGR
;
A
#
# COMPACT_ATOMS: atom_id res chain seq x y z
N MET A 1 60.75 -14.54 27.45
CA MET A 1 59.48 -14.98 26.83
C MET A 1 58.46 -13.88 27.07
N LYS A 2 58.07 -13.17 26.00
CA LYS A 2 57.22 -11.96 26.06
C LYS A 2 55.75 -12.35 26.15
N ALA A 3 55.04 -11.71 27.07
CA ALA A 3 53.60 -11.80 27.25
C ALA A 3 52.86 -11.28 26.01
N LEU A 4 51.94 -12.10 25.49
CA LEU A 4 51.04 -11.76 24.40
C LEU A 4 49.88 -10.93 24.99
N LYS A 5 49.84 -9.64 24.68
CA LYS A 5 48.75 -8.74 25.07
C LYS A 5 47.52 -9.07 24.21
N PHE A 6 46.41 -9.40 24.86
CA PHE A 6 45.08 -9.43 24.25
C PHE A 6 44.72 -8.02 23.75
N LEU A 7 44.48 -7.89 22.45
CA LEU A 7 43.73 -6.77 21.88
C LEU A 7 42.24 -7.09 22.09
N PRO A 8 41.42 -6.22 22.71
CA PRO A 8 39.99 -6.36 22.59
C PRO A 8 39.61 -5.98 21.16
N ALA A 9 38.95 -6.90 20.45
CA ALA A 9 38.28 -6.60 19.20
C ALA A 9 37.20 -5.56 19.50
N PHE A 10 37.43 -4.34 19.01
CA PHE A 10 36.46 -3.25 19.02
C PHE A 10 35.27 -3.71 18.18
N LEU A 11 34.20 -4.19 18.83
CA LEU A 11 32.92 -4.41 18.18
C LEU A 11 32.39 -3.01 17.82
N ALA A 12 32.57 -2.62 16.56
CA ALA A 12 32.02 -1.39 16.04
C ALA A 12 30.49 -1.51 16.08
N LEU A 13 29.91 -0.98 17.15
CA LEU A 13 28.48 -0.74 17.28
C LEU A 13 28.13 0.34 16.25
N PHE A 14 27.80 -0.07 15.03
CA PHE A 14 27.12 0.79 14.08
C PHE A 14 25.72 1.09 14.65
N MET A 15 25.65 2.11 15.48
CA MET A 15 24.43 2.87 15.72
C MET A 15 24.08 3.55 14.40
N ILE A 16 23.38 2.83 13.53
CA ILE A 16 22.57 3.50 12.51
C ILE A 16 21.49 4.21 13.31
N ALA A 17 21.68 5.52 13.49
CA ALA A 17 20.58 6.40 13.85
C ALA A 17 19.58 6.33 12.70
N GLU A 18 18.63 5.41 12.78
CA GLU A 18 17.46 5.47 11.92
C GLU A 18 16.64 6.65 12.42
N ALA A 19 16.87 7.80 11.78
CA ALA A 19 15.86 8.82 11.68
C ALA A 19 14.52 8.13 11.40
N LEU A 20 13.46 8.56 12.07
CA LEU A 20 12.09 8.30 11.63
C LEU A 20 12.05 8.63 10.14
N TYR A 21 12.15 7.60 9.28
CA TYR A 21 12.30 7.80 7.85
C TYR A 21 10.98 8.36 7.35
N ALA A 22 10.92 9.68 7.21
CA ALA A 22 10.02 10.31 6.28
C ALA A 22 10.24 9.62 4.94
N CYS A 23 9.20 9.00 4.38
CA CYS A 23 9.27 8.54 3.00
C CYS A 23 9.59 9.77 2.12
N ASN A 24 10.69 9.73 1.36
CA ASN A 24 10.93 10.63 0.22
C ASN A 24 10.02 10.22 -0.94
N CYS A 25 8.70 10.23 -0.71
CA CYS A 25 7.71 9.98 -1.74
C CYS A 25 7.35 11.31 -2.41
N GLU A 26 7.41 11.34 -3.73
CA GLU A 26 6.81 12.42 -4.51
C GLU A 26 5.31 12.11 -4.69
N PRO A 27 4.43 13.12 -4.74
CA PRO A 27 3.05 12.92 -5.17
C PRO A 27 3.03 12.18 -6.52
N ALA A 28 2.05 11.30 -6.75
CA ALA A 28 1.97 10.60 -8.03
C ALA A 28 1.98 11.65 -9.16
N PRO A 29 2.96 11.63 -10.08
CA PRO A 29 3.12 12.69 -11.07
C PRO A 29 1.90 12.77 -12.01
N GLN A 30 1.11 11.69 -12.08
CA GLN A 30 -0.09 11.59 -12.91
C GLN A 30 -1.11 10.68 -12.22
N LEU A 31 -2.39 11.06 -12.25
CA LEU A 31 -3.49 10.19 -11.83
C LEU A 31 -3.78 9.14 -12.91
N GLY A 32 -4.04 7.91 -12.49
CA GLY A 32 -4.55 6.86 -13.36
C GLY A 32 -6.01 6.53 -13.10
N ALA A 33 -6.62 5.82 -14.06
CA ALA A 33 -7.96 5.26 -13.91
C ALA A 33 -8.14 4.40 -12.65
N ALA A 34 -7.08 3.72 -12.20
CA ALA A 34 -7.08 2.94 -10.95
C ALA A 34 -7.26 3.85 -9.72
N ASP A 35 -6.65 5.03 -9.70
CA ASP A 35 -6.75 5.98 -8.60
C ASP A 35 -8.17 6.52 -8.47
N TRP A 36 -8.80 6.85 -9.63
CA TRP A 36 -10.22 7.17 -9.71
C TRP A 36 -11.10 6.00 -9.24
N ASN A 37 -10.89 4.81 -9.81
CA ASN A 37 -11.75 3.65 -9.56
C ASN A 37 -11.74 3.22 -8.10
N ASP A 38 -10.56 3.18 -7.49
CA ASP A 38 -10.39 2.68 -6.13
C ASP A 38 -10.76 3.73 -5.05
N ALA A 39 -11.20 4.94 -5.43
CA ALA A 39 -11.71 5.97 -4.52
C ALA A 39 -13.25 5.94 -4.46
N ASP A 40 -13.81 6.05 -3.26
CA ASP A 40 -15.27 6.15 -3.10
C ASP A 40 -15.73 7.61 -3.31
N LEU A 41 -14.94 8.58 -2.84
CA LEU A 41 -15.21 10.02 -2.95
C LEU A 41 -14.01 10.75 -3.54
N ILE A 42 -14.27 11.70 -4.43
CA ILE A 42 -13.28 12.64 -4.96
C ILE A 42 -13.90 14.03 -5.05
N PHE A 43 -13.27 15.02 -4.40
CA PHE A 43 -13.78 16.38 -4.35
C PHE A 43 -12.66 17.39 -4.11
N THR A 44 -12.88 18.64 -4.48
CA THR A 44 -12.08 19.75 -3.97
C THR A 44 -12.67 20.27 -2.67
N ALA A 45 -11.81 20.76 -1.79
CA ALA A 45 -12.21 21.29 -0.49
C ALA A 45 -11.26 22.36 0.03
N THR A 46 -11.74 23.22 0.91
CA THR A 46 -10.90 24.14 1.68
C THR A 46 -10.58 23.51 3.02
N LEU A 47 -9.30 23.50 3.39
CA LEU A 47 -8.88 23.07 4.72
C LEU A 47 -9.33 24.12 5.74
N LEU A 48 -10.22 23.76 6.67
CA LEU A 48 -10.70 24.68 7.71
C LEU A 48 -9.84 24.63 8.97
N GLU A 49 -9.47 23.43 9.38
CA GLU A 49 -8.77 23.20 10.64
C GLU A 49 -7.93 21.93 10.50
N HIS A 50 -6.78 21.92 11.18
CA HIS A 50 -6.00 20.72 11.37
C HIS A 50 -5.50 20.62 12.80
N LYS A 51 -5.34 19.39 13.28
CA LYS A 51 -4.70 19.10 14.56
C LYS A 51 -3.68 17.99 14.37
N MET A 52 -2.48 18.22 14.87
CA MET A 52 -1.41 17.22 14.91
C MET A 52 -1.26 16.72 16.35
N GLY A 53 -1.15 15.40 16.53
CA GLY A 53 -1.05 14.75 17.84
C GLY A 53 -1.14 13.23 17.72
N MET A 54 -1.32 12.52 18.85
CA MET A 54 -1.46 11.05 18.85
C MET A 54 -2.62 10.56 17.95
N VAL A 55 -3.68 11.37 17.86
CA VAL A 55 -4.70 11.27 16.82
C VAL A 55 -4.75 12.63 16.15
N GLY A 56 -4.37 12.64 14.87
CA GLY A 56 -4.46 13.82 14.01
C GLY A 56 -5.84 13.97 13.42
N MET A 57 -6.16 15.19 13.00
CA MET A 57 -7.43 15.54 12.39
C MET A 57 -7.25 16.57 11.28
N LEU A 58 -7.95 16.40 10.17
CA LEU A 58 -8.13 17.39 9.11
C LEU A 58 -9.62 17.63 8.92
N LYS A 59 -10.05 18.89 9.00
CA LYS A 59 -11.43 19.29 8.72
C LYS A 59 -11.48 20.08 7.42
N PHE A 60 -12.33 19.63 6.52
CA PHE A 60 -12.50 20.20 5.19
C PHE A 60 -13.92 20.71 4.99
N GLU A 61 -14.06 21.83 4.29
CA GLU A 61 -15.30 22.28 3.68
C GLU A 61 -15.30 21.90 2.20
N THR A 62 -16.31 21.15 1.78
CA THR A 62 -16.41 20.67 0.40
C THR A 62 -16.74 21.82 -0.54
N GLN A 63 -15.98 21.94 -1.63
CA GLN A 63 -16.17 22.98 -2.65
C GLN A 63 -16.83 22.40 -3.92
N LYS A 64 -16.20 21.43 -4.56
CA LYS A 64 -16.72 20.79 -5.78
C LYS A 64 -16.57 19.27 -5.70
N THR A 65 -17.62 18.56 -6.07
CA THR A 65 -17.62 17.10 -6.10
C THR A 65 -17.39 16.58 -7.51
N PHE A 66 -16.45 15.64 -7.64
CA PHE A 66 -16.18 14.91 -8.89
C PHE A 66 -16.76 13.50 -8.87
N LYS A 67 -16.72 12.83 -7.70
CA LYS A 67 -17.15 11.44 -7.56
C LYS A 67 -17.79 11.19 -6.19
N GLY A 68 -18.91 10.46 -6.21
CA GLY A 68 -19.63 10.00 -5.03
C GLY A 68 -20.49 11.09 -4.36
N GLU A 69 -21.21 10.70 -3.33
CA GLU A 69 -22.06 11.60 -2.54
C GLU A 69 -21.24 12.22 -1.41
N THR A 70 -21.04 13.54 -1.49
CA THR A 70 -20.23 14.29 -0.52
C THR A 70 -21.09 15.11 0.42
N GLU A 71 -20.62 15.27 1.65
CA GLU A 71 -21.21 16.15 2.66
C GLU A 71 -20.64 17.58 2.56
N PRO A 72 -21.32 18.61 3.11
CA PRO A 72 -20.79 19.98 3.14
C PRO A 72 -19.44 20.10 3.88
N SER A 73 -19.17 19.21 4.83
CA SER A 73 -17.90 19.17 5.52
C SER A 73 -17.51 17.75 5.90
N PHE A 74 -16.21 17.46 5.86
CA PHE A 74 -15.65 16.20 6.32
C PHE A 74 -14.63 16.44 7.42
N THR A 75 -14.57 15.53 8.38
CA THR A 75 -13.49 15.47 9.36
C THR A 75 -12.83 14.11 9.25
N PHE A 76 -11.56 14.11 8.83
CA PHE A 76 -10.76 12.90 8.71
C PHE A 76 -9.84 12.80 9.91
N TYR A 77 -9.91 11.67 10.59
CA TYR A 77 -8.99 11.31 11.66
C TYR A 77 -7.93 10.36 11.12
N PHE A 78 -6.70 10.52 11.60
CA PHE A 78 -5.57 9.67 11.27
C PHE A 78 -4.65 9.50 12.48
N GLN A 79 -3.85 8.44 12.49
CA GLN A 79 -2.84 8.18 13.51
C GLN A 79 -1.44 8.34 12.90
N PRO A 80 -0.72 9.43 13.24
CA PRO A 80 0.66 9.60 12.79
C PRO A 80 1.53 8.38 13.12
N GLY A 81 2.23 7.86 12.13
CA GLY A 81 3.13 6.70 12.27
C GLY A 81 2.45 5.32 12.25
N LYS A 82 1.11 5.25 12.16
CA LYS A 82 0.37 4.00 11.90
C LYS A 82 -0.23 3.96 10.51
N ASP A 83 -0.91 5.03 10.09
CA ASP A 83 -1.42 5.12 8.73
C ASP A 83 -0.28 5.58 7.79
N HIS A 84 -0.32 5.20 6.50
CA HIS A 84 0.59 5.72 5.46
C HIS A 84 0.17 7.16 5.13
N THR A 85 0.26 8.02 6.14
CA THR A 85 -0.42 9.31 6.18
C THR A 85 0.16 10.31 5.18
N LEU A 86 -0.71 11.25 4.80
CA LEU A 86 -0.39 12.52 4.14
C LEU A 86 0.80 13.27 4.76
N LEU A 87 1.13 13.01 6.03
CA LEU A 87 2.17 13.70 6.80
C LEU A 87 3.58 13.56 6.22
N HIS A 88 3.83 12.55 5.39
CA HIS A 88 5.11 12.43 4.69
C HIS A 88 5.19 13.31 3.45
N ALA A 89 4.07 13.51 2.74
CA ALA A 89 4.02 14.23 1.48
C ALA A 89 3.67 15.72 1.63
N VAL A 90 2.87 16.07 2.64
CA VAL A 90 2.43 17.44 2.90
C VAL A 90 3.06 17.92 4.21
N LYS A 91 4.00 18.86 4.09
CA LYS A 91 4.77 19.38 5.24
C LYS A 91 4.01 20.44 6.03
N ASN A 92 3.21 21.24 5.33
CA ASN A 92 2.48 22.36 5.91
C ASN A 92 0.98 22.21 5.61
N PHE A 93 0.17 22.39 6.64
CA PHE A 93 -1.29 22.38 6.55
C PHE A 93 -1.78 23.77 6.92
N ASN A 94 -2.08 24.63 5.94
CA ASN A 94 -2.56 25.97 6.25
C ASN A 94 -4.08 26.01 6.10
N PRO A 95 -4.83 26.39 7.15
CA PRO A 95 -6.23 26.73 6.99
C PRO A 95 -6.43 27.77 5.88
N GLY A 96 -7.39 27.53 5.01
CA GLY A 96 -7.64 28.32 3.80
C GLY A 96 -7.07 27.70 2.52
N ASP A 97 -6.08 26.80 2.61
CA ASP A 97 -5.56 26.10 1.44
C ASP A 97 -6.69 25.30 0.78
N GLU A 98 -6.74 25.31 -0.55
CA GLU A 98 -7.63 24.43 -1.31
C GLU A 98 -6.92 23.12 -1.65
N TRP A 99 -7.69 22.04 -1.64
CA TRP A 99 -7.20 20.68 -1.70
C TRP A 99 -7.98 19.89 -2.73
N ILE A 100 -7.33 18.87 -3.29
CA ILE A 100 -8.00 17.72 -3.89
C ILE A 100 -8.00 16.61 -2.84
N VAL A 101 -9.17 16.09 -2.54
CA VAL A 101 -9.38 15.05 -1.54
C VAL A 101 -9.86 13.78 -2.21
N PHE A 102 -9.14 12.68 -1.97
CA PHE A 102 -9.53 11.33 -2.30
C PHE A 102 -9.85 10.60 -1.00
N ALA A 103 -11.05 10.05 -0.89
CA ALA A 103 -11.47 9.34 0.32
C ALA A 103 -12.10 7.97 0.02
N ARG A 104 -12.06 7.11 1.04
CA ARG A 104 -12.78 5.84 1.10
C ARG A 104 -13.82 5.88 2.22
N ARG A 105 -14.94 5.24 1.95
CA ARG A 105 -16.02 4.96 2.88
C ARG A 105 -15.76 3.60 3.56
N VAL A 106 -15.60 3.61 4.87
CA VAL A 106 -15.38 2.42 5.69
C VAL A 106 -16.63 2.18 6.54
N VAL A 107 -17.20 0.98 6.47
CA VAL A 107 -18.33 0.59 7.32
C VAL A 107 -17.81 -0.33 8.41
N LYS A 108 -17.97 0.07 9.67
CA LYS A 108 -17.59 -0.73 10.84
C LYS A 108 -18.71 -0.69 11.86
N GLU A 109 -19.16 -1.85 12.34
CA GLU A 109 -20.20 -1.96 13.37
C GLU A 109 -21.47 -1.14 13.04
N ASN A 110 -21.90 -1.19 11.77
CA ASN A 110 -23.04 -0.43 11.25
C ASN A 110 -22.89 1.11 11.29
N ARG A 111 -21.67 1.62 11.50
CA ARG A 111 -21.32 3.04 11.38
C ARG A 111 -20.47 3.27 10.14
N VAL A 112 -20.71 4.41 9.49
CA VAL A 112 -19.95 4.85 8.32
C VAL A 112 -18.87 5.81 8.79
N PHE A 113 -17.64 5.56 8.38
CA PHE A 113 -16.48 6.42 8.57
C PHE A 113 -15.88 6.75 7.22
N TYR A 114 -15.21 7.90 7.12
CA TYR A 114 -14.44 8.26 5.95
C TYR A 114 -12.97 8.33 6.30
N ARG A 115 -12.13 7.74 5.46
CA ARG A 115 -10.67 7.79 5.57
C ARG A 115 -10.09 8.35 4.29
N LEU A 116 -9.00 9.09 4.42
CA LEU A 116 -8.27 9.55 3.25
C LEU A 116 -7.69 8.33 2.54
N LYS A 117 -7.72 8.36 1.21
CA LYS A 117 -7.24 7.27 0.38
C LYS A 117 -5.73 7.33 0.29
N GLU A 118 -5.10 6.37 0.95
CA GLU A 118 -3.67 6.10 0.84
C GLU A 118 -3.40 5.19 -0.37
N THR A 119 -2.19 5.28 -0.92
CA THR A 119 -1.74 4.30 -1.92
C THR A 119 -0.99 3.16 -1.23
N PRO A 120 -1.15 1.91 -1.71
CA PRO A 120 -0.47 0.76 -1.12
C PRO A 120 1.03 0.68 -1.49
N THR A 121 1.57 1.67 -2.21
CA THR A 121 2.97 1.64 -2.68
C THR A 121 3.82 2.61 -1.87
N ARG A 122 5.00 2.16 -1.42
CA ARG A 122 5.97 2.98 -0.67
C ARG A 122 6.51 4.20 -1.45
N THR A 123 6.22 4.29 -2.75
CA THR A 123 6.68 5.36 -3.65
C THR A 123 5.71 6.53 -3.76
N VAL A 124 4.42 6.36 -3.44
CA VAL A 124 3.41 7.43 -3.46
C VAL A 124 2.64 7.39 -2.15
N CYS A 125 2.86 8.37 -1.26
CA CYS A 125 2.28 8.28 0.08
C CYS A 125 0.78 8.61 0.13
N ALA A 126 0.29 9.54 -0.69
CA ALA A 126 -1.13 9.91 -0.70
C ALA A 126 -1.57 10.54 -2.03
N LEU A 127 -2.85 10.34 -2.39
CA LEU A 127 -3.47 10.98 -3.55
C LEU A 127 -4.07 12.36 -3.21
N SER A 128 -4.47 12.56 -1.94
CA SER A 128 -4.97 13.86 -1.50
C SER A 128 -3.80 14.84 -1.36
N ARG A 129 -3.98 16.10 -1.75
CA ARG A 129 -2.94 17.13 -1.63
C ARG A 129 -3.55 18.53 -1.78
N PRO A 130 -2.84 19.59 -1.33
CA PRO A 130 -3.14 20.95 -1.75
C PRO A 130 -3.14 21.08 -3.28
N LEU A 131 -4.01 21.94 -3.79
CA LEU A 131 -3.95 22.42 -5.16
C LEU A 131 -2.69 23.28 -5.36
N LEU A 132 -2.22 23.35 -6.60
CA LEU A 132 -1.19 24.33 -6.98
C LEU A 132 -1.74 25.76 -6.88
N GLU A 133 -0.87 26.74 -6.61
CA GLU A 133 -1.26 28.17 -6.55
C GLU A 133 -1.89 28.61 -7.89
N GLU A 134 -1.28 28.22 -9.01
CA GLU A 134 -1.83 28.36 -10.36
C GLU A 134 -2.65 27.09 -10.67
N LYS A 135 -3.97 27.16 -10.44
CA LYS A 135 -4.87 26.00 -10.56
C LYS A 135 -4.94 25.44 -11.97
N GLU A 136 -4.78 26.30 -12.97
CA GLU A 136 -4.80 25.94 -14.38
C GLU A 136 -3.67 24.98 -14.76
N ASP A 137 -2.58 25.02 -14.00
CA ASP A 137 -1.41 24.15 -14.17
C ASP A 137 -1.52 22.83 -13.37
N ASP A 138 -2.61 22.65 -12.60
CA ASP A 138 -2.78 21.45 -11.78
C ASP A 138 -3.09 20.21 -12.65
N PRO A 139 -2.20 19.20 -12.67
CA PRO A 139 -2.34 18.06 -13.59
C PRO A 139 -3.50 17.12 -13.24
N TYR A 140 -4.09 17.24 -12.04
CA TYR A 140 -5.18 16.38 -11.62
C TYR A 140 -6.51 16.91 -12.13
N LEU A 141 -6.70 18.24 -12.18
CA LEU A 141 -8.00 18.84 -12.52
C LEU A 141 -8.51 18.43 -13.91
N PRO A 142 -7.74 18.53 -15.01
CA PRO A 142 -8.22 18.09 -16.33
C PRO A 142 -8.64 16.62 -16.35
N PHE A 143 -7.87 15.76 -15.69
CA PHE A 143 -8.21 14.33 -15.57
C PHE A 143 -9.51 14.13 -14.78
N LEU A 144 -9.69 14.83 -13.67
CA LEU A 144 -10.90 14.70 -12.84
C LEU A 144 -12.15 15.20 -13.56
N GLU A 145 -12.08 16.30 -14.31
CA GLU A 145 -13.19 16.80 -15.14
C GLU A 145 -13.56 15.81 -16.24
N ASP A 146 -12.56 15.28 -16.96
CA ASP A 146 -12.77 14.27 -18.01
C ASP A 146 -13.44 13.00 -17.46
N MET A 147 -12.96 12.51 -16.32
CA MET A 147 -13.55 11.34 -15.67
C MET A 147 -14.97 11.62 -15.16
N ALA A 148 -15.22 12.78 -14.55
CA ALA A 148 -16.52 13.17 -14.02
C ALA A 148 -17.58 13.39 -15.12
N GLY A 149 -17.18 13.87 -16.30
CA GLY A 149 -18.07 14.04 -17.46
C GLY A 149 -18.55 12.73 -18.08
N ASN A 150 -17.95 11.58 -17.73
CA ASN A 150 -18.17 10.29 -18.38
C ASN A 150 -18.68 9.23 -17.41
N ALA A 151 -19.94 9.36 -17.00
CA ALA A 151 -20.53 8.55 -15.94
C ALA A 151 -20.91 7.11 -16.32
N ASN A 152 -21.09 6.78 -17.59
CA ASN A 152 -21.75 5.53 -17.98
C ASN A 152 -21.11 4.86 -19.20
N GLY A 153 -21.14 3.53 -19.22
CA GLY A 153 -20.76 2.72 -20.38
C GLY A 153 -19.31 2.25 -20.36
N TYR A 154 -18.90 1.64 -21.46
CA TYR A 154 -17.54 1.11 -21.62
C TYR A 154 -16.56 2.23 -21.99
N ARG A 155 -15.42 2.29 -21.31
CA ARG A 155 -14.41 3.32 -21.49
C ARG A 155 -13.06 2.70 -21.80
N LYS A 156 -12.31 3.38 -22.67
CA LYS A 156 -10.89 3.18 -22.89
C LYS A 156 -10.17 4.47 -22.57
N ILE A 157 -9.10 4.38 -21.79
CA ILE A 157 -8.30 5.51 -21.32
C ILE A 157 -6.91 5.33 -21.90
N TYR A 158 -6.43 6.38 -22.56
CA TYR A 158 -5.16 6.39 -23.26
C TYR A 158 -4.21 7.42 -22.64
N ASP A 159 -2.91 7.25 -22.81
CA ASP A 159 -1.93 8.30 -22.52
C ASP A 159 -1.87 9.34 -23.66
N GLU A 160 -1.02 10.34 -23.48
CA GLU A 160 -0.76 11.41 -24.48
C GLU A 160 -0.26 10.87 -25.83
N ASN A 161 0.36 9.69 -25.85
CA ASN A 161 0.88 9.03 -27.03
C ASN A 161 -0.15 8.09 -27.69
N GLY A 162 -1.39 8.05 -27.19
CA GLY A 162 -2.45 7.19 -27.68
C GLY A 162 -2.33 5.73 -27.24
N GLN A 163 -1.50 5.44 -26.24
CA GLN A 163 -1.30 4.09 -25.71
C GLN A 163 -2.38 3.75 -24.69
N LEU A 164 -3.02 2.57 -24.84
CA LEU A 164 -4.08 2.16 -23.93
C LEU A 164 -3.51 1.94 -22.51
N LEU A 165 -4.06 2.67 -21.53
CA LEU A 165 -3.69 2.60 -20.11
C LEU A 165 -4.72 1.87 -19.25
N ALA A 166 -6.00 1.95 -19.60
CA ALA A 166 -7.05 1.24 -18.88
C ALA A 166 -8.30 1.06 -19.73
N GLU A 167 -9.08 0.02 -19.43
CA GLU A 167 -10.41 -0.14 -19.99
C GLU A 167 -11.34 -0.90 -19.04
N GLY A 168 -12.63 -0.62 -19.15
CA GLY A 168 -13.66 -1.25 -18.34
C GLY A 168 -14.99 -0.50 -18.44
N LYS A 169 -15.97 -0.91 -17.64
CA LYS A 169 -17.32 -0.33 -17.67
C LYS A 169 -17.58 0.50 -16.42
N TYR A 170 -18.27 1.62 -16.61
CA TYR A 170 -18.89 2.41 -15.55
C TYR A 170 -20.41 2.29 -15.56
N ASP A 171 -20.97 2.36 -14.36
CA ASP A 171 -22.38 2.60 -14.10
C ASP A 171 -22.47 3.75 -13.08
N ASN A 172 -22.92 4.92 -13.52
CA ASN A 172 -23.01 6.16 -12.73
C ASN A 172 -21.71 6.54 -11.99
N LEU A 173 -20.59 6.65 -12.72
CA LEU A 173 -19.22 6.94 -12.25
C LEU A 173 -18.59 5.83 -11.39
N ILE A 174 -19.31 4.72 -11.17
CA ILE A 174 -18.86 3.59 -10.37
C ILE A 174 -18.30 2.52 -11.31
N PRO A 175 -17.04 2.06 -11.14
CA PRO A 175 -16.51 0.97 -11.96
C PRO A 175 -17.24 -0.33 -11.63
N VAL A 176 -17.62 -1.07 -12.67
CA VAL A 176 -18.34 -2.35 -12.54
C VAL A 176 -17.74 -3.41 -13.46
N SER A 177 -17.93 -4.68 -13.08
CA SER A 177 -17.46 -5.84 -13.85
C SER A 177 -15.94 -5.80 -14.09
N ARG A 178 -15.48 -6.42 -15.17
CA ARG A 178 -14.06 -6.56 -15.46
C ARG A 178 -13.42 -5.24 -15.87
N TRP A 179 -12.28 -4.97 -15.26
CA TRP A 179 -11.39 -3.87 -15.57
C TRP A 179 -10.00 -4.40 -15.90
N ALA A 180 -9.32 -3.72 -16.81
CA ALA A 180 -7.92 -3.97 -17.14
C ALA A 180 -7.13 -2.66 -17.08
N TYR A 181 -5.92 -2.75 -16.53
CA TYR A 181 -4.95 -1.67 -16.42
C TYR A 181 -3.65 -2.09 -17.09
N TYR A 182 -3.12 -1.22 -17.92
CA TYR A 182 -1.96 -1.46 -18.76
C TYR A 182 -0.82 -0.55 -18.32
N ARG A 183 0.39 -1.11 -18.27
CA ARG A 183 1.64 -0.36 -18.13
C ARG A 183 2.54 -0.78 -19.29
N PRO A 184 2.38 -0.18 -20.47
CA PRO A 184 2.99 -0.70 -21.68
C PRO A 184 4.52 -0.58 -21.69
N GLU A 185 5.06 0.49 -21.11
CA GLU A 185 6.50 0.67 -20.80
C GLU A 185 7.09 -0.54 -20.06
N ARG A 186 6.29 -1.15 -19.18
CA ARG A 186 6.70 -2.33 -18.39
C ARG A 186 6.20 -3.64 -18.99
N GLN A 187 5.45 -3.56 -20.09
CA GLN A 187 4.76 -4.68 -20.74
C GLN A 187 3.94 -5.51 -19.73
N THR A 188 3.20 -4.82 -18.85
CA THR A 188 2.36 -5.50 -17.85
C THR A 188 0.90 -5.10 -17.97
N ARG A 189 0.02 -6.07 -17.69
CA ARG A 189 -1.41 -5.90 -17.59
C ARG A 189 -1.89 -6.39 -16.22
N SER A 190 -2.78 -5.64 -15.58
CA SER A 190 -3.44 -6.00 -14.33
C SER A 190 -4.95 -6.00 -14.54
N PHE A 191 -5.65 -7.05 -14.15
CA PHE A 191 -7.09 -7.16 -14.40
C PHE A 191 -7.81 -7.95 -13.33
N GLY A 192 -9.10 -7.69 -13.20
CA GLY A 192 -10.01 -8.31 -12.24
C GLY A 192 -11.35 -7.59 -12.25
N ASP A 193 -12.22 -7.94 -11.31
CA ASP A 193 -13.58 -7.42 -11.29
C ASP A 193 -13.77 -6.33 -10.22
N TYR A 194 -14.66 -5.40 -10.54
CA TYR A 194 -15.26 -4.45 -9.63
C TYR A 194 -16.72 -4.82 -9.34
N VAL A 195 -17.09 -4.79 -8.07
CA VAL A 195 -18.46 -4.93 -7.57
C VAL A 195 -18.73 -3.73 -6.66
N ASP A 196 -19.82 -3.00 -6.91
CA ASP A 196 -20.19 -1.78 -6.18
C ASP A 196 -19.04 -0.76 -6.06
N GLY A 197 -18.27 -0.59 -7.14
CA GLY A 197 -17.17 0.37 -7.21
C GLY A 197 -15.87 -0.11 -6.58
N ARG A 198 -15.82 -1.34 -6.07
CA ARG A 198 -14.69 -1.86 -5.31
C ARG A 198 -14.14 -3.12 -5.95
N ARG A 199 -12.82 -3.27 -5.92
CA ARG A 199 -12.16 -4.50 -6.34
C ARG A 199 -12.72 -5.67 -5.54
N GLU A 200 -13.10 -6.74 -6.23
CA GLU A 200 -13.65 -7.94 -5.63
C GLU A 200 -13.00 -9.18 -6.26
N GLY A 201 -12.79 -10.21 -5.45
CA GLY A 201 -12.26 -11.49 -5.91
C GLY A 201 -10.81 -11.40 -6.40
N GLU A 202 -10.49 -12.16 -7.45
CA GLU A 202 -9.13 -12.31 -7.93
C GLU A 202 -8.72 -11.18 -8.88
N TRP A 203 -7.56 -10.61 -8.60
CA TRP A 203 -6.88 -9.64 -9.46
C TRP A 203 -5.52 -10.19 -9.87
N LEU A 204 -5.30 -10.30 -11.18
CA LEU A 204 -4.09 -10.87 -11.75
C LEU A 204 -3.26 -9.77 -12.38
N LYS A 205 -1.95 -9.78 -12.10
CA LYS A 205 -0.96 -8.98 -12.82
C LYS A 205 -0.06 -9.91 -13.60
N VAL A 206 -0.01 -9.70 -14.91
CA VAL A 206 0.78 -10.50 -15.85
C VAL A 206 1.79 -9.63 -16.57
N LYS A 207 2.89 -10.24 -17.01
CA LYS A 207 3.81 -9.69 -18.01
C LYS A 207 3.47 -10.29 -19.37
N GLU A 208 3.23 -9.44 -20.36
CA GLU A 208 2.85 -9.85 -21.70
C GLU A 208 3.97 -9.51 -22.66
N ARG A 209 4.42 -10.47 -23.47
CA ARG A 209 5.34 -10.20 -24.56
C ARG A 209 4.67 -10.63 -25.86
N PRO A 210 4.96 -9.96 -26.99
CA PRO A 210 4.31 -10.27 -28.26
C PRO A 210 4.36 -11.75 -28.65
N ASP A 211 5.49 -12.41 -28.37
CA ASP A 211 5.79 -13.77 -28.85
C ASP A 211 5.91 -14.81 -27.72
N SER A 212 5.33 -14.56 -26.55
CA SER A 212 5.36 -15.52 -25.43
C SER A 212 4.04 -15.59 -24.68
N GLU A 213 3.79 -16.72 -24.02
CA GLU A 213 2.72 -16.82 -23.05
C GLU A 213 2.88 -15.74 -21.95
N ALA A 214 1.74 -15.26 -21.47
CA ALA A 214 1.71 -14.27 -20.41
C ALA A 214 2.26 -14.87 -19.12
N GLN A 215 3.29 -14.24 -18.56
CA GLN A 215 3.87 -14.66 -17.29
C GLN A 215 3.05 -14.07 -16.14
N LEU A 216 2.45 -14.90 -15.30
CA LEU A 216 1.83 -14.44 -14.06
C LEU A 216 2.90 -13.87 -13.12
N LEU A 217 2.72 -12.62 -12.71
CA LEU A 217 3.63 -11.94 -11.77
C LEU A 217 3.03 -11.90 -10.37
N ARG A 218 1.72 -11.64 -10.29
CA ARG A 218 1.03 -11.48 -9.01
C ARG A 218 -0.43 -11.88 -9.12
N LYS A 219 -0.94 -12.51 -8.07
CA LYS A 219 -2.37 -12.69 -7.80
C LYS A 219 -2.70 -12.01 -6.49
N THR A 220 -3.74 -11.19 -6.47
CA THR A 220 -4.23 -10.51 -5.26
C THR A 220 -5.70 -10.81 -5.07
N ILE A 221 -6.08 -11.21 -3.86
CA ILE A 221 -7.47 -11.44 -3.48
C ILE A 221 -7.99 -10.19 -2.80
N TYR A 222 -9.05 -9.61 -3.36
CA TYR A 222 -9.75 -8.46 -2.81
C TYR A 222 -11.11 -8.86 -2.24
N LYS A 223 -11.51 -8.17 -1.18
CA LYS A 223 -12.89 -8.17 -0.68
C LYS A 223 -13.28 -6.74 -0.34
N ASN A 224 -14.32 -6.22 -0.98
CA ASN A 224 -14.77 -4.84 -0.81
C ASN A 224 -13.62 -3.82 -0.95
N GLY A 225 -12.71 -4.04 -1.92
CA GLY A 225 -11.57 -3.16 -2.17
C GLY A 225 -10.41 -3.27 -1.17
N MET A 226 -10.51 -4.14 -0.16
CA MET A 226 -9.42 -4.46 0.77
C MET A 226 -8.65 -5.69 0.29
N VAL A 227 -7.32 -5.64 0.38
CA VAL A 227 -6.46 -6.79 0.06
C VAL A 227 -6.53 -7.79 1.22
N LEU A 228 -6.88 -9.04 0.92
CA LEU A 228 -6.82 -10.15 1.88
C LEU A 228 -5.55 -10.97 1.71
N GLU A 229 -5.19 -11.25 0.47
CA GLU A 229 -4.05 -12.11 0.14
C GLU A 229 -3.32 -11.58 -1.10
N THR A 230 -2.01 -11.79 -1.17
CA THR A 230 -1.20 -11.53 -2.36
C THR A 230 -0.15 -12.61 -2.53
N ASP A 231 -0.15 -13.26 -3.69
CA ASP A 231 0.90 -14.16 -4.16
C ASP A 231 1.75 -13.47 -5.22
N ASP A 232 3.07 -13.40 -4.99
CA ASP A 232 4.07 -12.99 -5.96
C ASP A 232 4.75 -14.20 -6.57
N TYR A 233 4.79 -14.27 -7.89
CA TYR A 233 5.28 -15.43 -8.64
C TYR A 233 6.67 -15.18 -9.23
N ARG A 234 7.48 -16.23 -9.28
CA ARG A 234 8.75 -16.25 -10.02
C ARG A 234 8.50 -16.37 -11.52
N HIS A 235 9.57 -16.21 -12.30
CA HIS A 235 9.54 -16.55 -13.72
C HIS A 235 9.27 -18.04 -13.99
N THR A 236 9.51 -18.91 -13.02
CA THR A 236 9.20 -20.35 -13.08
C THR A 236 7.71 -20.65 -12.88
N GLY A 237 6.90 -19.66 -12.49
CA GLY A 237 5.49 -19.87 -12.11
C GLY A 237 5.29 -20.33 -10.66
N GLU A 238 6.37 -20.54 -9.90
CA GLU A 238 6.29 -20.86 -8.48
C GLU A 238 6.02 -19.62 -7.63
N VAL A 239 5.26 -19.76 -6.55
CA VAL A 239 5.06 -18.69 -5.56
C VAL A 239 6.38 -18.40 -4.85
N SER A 240 6.79 -17.14 -4.83
CA SER A 240 7.98 -16.65 -4.12
C SER A 240 7.66 -16.03 -2.77
N LEU A 241 6.50 -15.38 -2.69
CA LEU A 241 6.02 -14.70 -1.50
C LEU A 241 4.49 -14.78 -1.48
N ARG A 242 3.93 -15.21 -0.35
CA ARG A 242 2.52 -15.03 -0.03
C ARG A 242 2.39 -14.04 1.11
N LYS A 243 1.49 -13.06 0.97
CA LYS A 243 1.11 -12.14 2.04
C LYS A 243 -0.35 -12.38 2.41
N VAL A 244 -0.64 -12.48 3.69
CA VAL A 244 -2.01 -12.56 4.23
C VAL A 244 -2.22 -11.39 5.17
N LEU A 245 -3.23 -10.57 4.91
CA LEU A 245 -3.50 -9.33 5.63
C LEU A 245 -4.81 -9.45 6.43
N THR A 246 -4.79 -8.92 7.64
CA THR A 246 -5.96 -8.65 8.47
C THR A 246 -5.95 -7.17 8.88
N ASP A 247 -6.93 -6.74 9.67
CA ASP A 247 -7.01 -5.37 10.17
C ASP A 247 -5.76 -4.93 10.97
N SER A 248 -5.08 -5.86 11.64
CA SER A 248 -3.96 -5.54 12.54
C SER A 248 -2.68 -6.32 12.26
N THR A 249 -2.70 -7.28 11.32
CA THR A 249 -1.54 -8.13 11.04
C THR A 249 -1.26 -8.33 9.55
N GLU A 250 0.01 -8.39 9.18
CA GLU A 250 0.46 -8.97 7.92
C GLU A 250 1.32 -10.22 8.20
N THR A 251 0.99 -11.34 7.56
CA THR A 251 1.85 -12.53 7.55
C THR A 251 2.47 -12.71 6.18
N ARG A 252 3.80 -12.76 6.12
CA ARG A 252 4.60 -12.99 4.91
C ARG A 252 5.22 -14.38 4.95
N TYR A 253 4.91 -15.20 3.96
CA TYR A 253 5.50 -16.51 3.72
C TYR A 253 6.45 -16.41 2.54
N TYR A 254 7.75 -16.54 2.79
CA TYR A 254 8.75 -16.59 1.73
C TYR A 254 9.05 -18.03 1.38
N PHE A 255 9.05 -18.35 0.09
CA PHE A 255 9.32 -19.70 -0.39
C PHE A 255 10.70 -19.77 -1.03
N ARG A 256 11.32 -20.94 -1.06
CA ARG A 256 12.53 -21.26 -1.84
C ARG A 256 12.14 -21.64 -3.27
N TYR A 257 13.13 -21.83 -4.14
CA TYR A 257 12.90 -22.56 -5.39
C TYR A 257 12.51 -24.01 -5.05
N GLY A 258 11.55 -24.59 -5.76
CA GLY A 258 10.96 -25.89 -5.41
C GLY A 258 9.83 -25.83 -4.38
N GLY A 259 9.46 -24.64 -3.89
CA GLY A 259 8.22 -24.43 -3.11
C GLY A 259 8.32 -24.63 -1.60
N ASN A 260 9.47 -25.04 -1.06
CA ASN A 260 9.66 -25.18 0.40
C ASN A 260 9.60 -23.82 1.10
N LEU A 261 9.02 -23.77 2.31
CA LEU A 261 8.96 -22.54 3.09
C LEU A 261 10.37 -22.16 3.58
N LYS A 262 10.79 -20.92 3.31
CA LYS A 262 12.05 -20.34 3.78
C LYS A 262 11.86 -19.62 5.11
N SER A 263 10.81 -18.81 5.19
CA SER A 263 10.50 -18.04 6.39
C SER A 263 9.04 -17.64 6.47
N ARG A 264 8.56 -17.46 7.70
CA ARG A 264 7.26 -16.90 8.02
C ARG A 264 7.47 -15.69 8.93
N ILE A 265 7.02 -14.53 8.49
CA ILE A 265 7.11 -13.28 9.26
C ILE A 265 5.71 -12.81 9.54
N THR A 266 5.33 -12.71 10.80
CA THR A 266 4.05 -12.14 11.24
C THR A 266 4.32 -10.81 11.92
N GLU A 267 3.80 -9.73 11.36
CA GLU A 267 3.90 -8.39 11.90
C GLU A 267 2.54 -7.95 12.43
N ASN A 268 2.49 -7.43 13.66
CA ASN A 268 1.32 -6.81 14.24
C ASN A 268 1.57 -5.31 14.39
N PHE A 269 0.82 -4.52 13.64
CA PHE A 269 1.00 -3.07 13.55
C PHE A 269 0.55 -2.34 14.81
N ASP A 270 -0.45 -2.88 15.51
CA ASP A 270 -1.00 -2.26 16.71
C ASP A 270 -0.10 -2.48 17.92
N ALA A 271 0.36 -3.72 18.10
CA ALA A 271 1.28 -4.10 19.16
C ALA A 271 2.74 -3.71 18.84
N LYS A 272 3.04 -3.32 17.59
CA LYS A 272 4.39 -3.07 17.08
C LYS A 272 5.32 -4.26 17.31
N THR A 273 4.78 -5.47 17.20
CA THR A 273 5.51 -6.72 17.40
C THR A 273 5.74 -7.44 16.07
N MET A 274 6.84 -8.19 15.97
CA MET A 274 7.08 -9.08 14.84
C MET A 274 7.56 -10.45 15.33
N HIS A 275 7.03 -11.51 14.73
CA HIS A 275 7.43 -12.89 14.95
C HIS A 275 7.99 -13.47 13.65
N ILE A 276 9.24 -13.93 13.69
CA ILE A 276 9.94 -14.48 12.53
C ILE A 276 10.31 -15.92 12.82
N LEU A 277 9.84 -16.85 11.98
CA LEU A 277 10.39 -18.20 11.86
C LEU A 277 11.22 -18.30 10.58
N ASN A 278 12.41 -18.88 10.68
CA ASN A 278 13.20 -19.35 9.55
C ASN A 278 13.25 -20.88 9.56
N TYR A 279 13.16 -21.47 8.37
CA TYR A 279 13.08 -22.91 8.18
C TYR A 279 14.27 -23.43 7.36
N SER A 280 14.75 -24.60 7.78
CA SER A 280 15.70 -25.44 7.05
C SER A 280 15.12 -25.92 5.71
N GLU A 281 15.97 -26.53 4.88
CA GLU A 281 15.52 -27.19 3.66
C GLU A 281 14.58 -28.40 3.92
N SER A 282 14.67 -29.03 5.10
CA SER A 282 13.77 -30.12 5.49
C SER A 282 12.42 -29.64 6.04
N GLY A 283 12.27 -28.32 6.25
CA GLY A 283 11.07 -27.71 6.82
C GLY A 283 11.05 -27.61 8.35
N ALA A 284 12.08 -28.09 9.05
CA ALA A 284 12.25 -27.84 10.48
C ALA A 284 12.59 -26.36 10.74
N ILE A 285 12.09 -25.80 11.85
CA ILE A 285 12.46 -24.45 12.29
C ILE A 285 13.93 -24.46 12.71
N GLU A 286 14.71 -23.51 12.23
CA GLU A 286 16.13 -23.34 12.61
C GLU A 286 16.33 -22.11 13.52
N GLU A 287 15.52 -21.08 13.32
CA GLU A 287 15.58 -19.83 14.08
C GLU A 287 14.17 -19.29 14.32
N GLU A 288 13.91 -18.87 15.56
CA GLU A 288 12.72 -18.12 15.95
C GLU A 288 13.13 -16.78 16.57
N ARG A 289 12.53 -15.68 16.13
CA ARG A 289 12.76 -14.35 16.68
C ARG A 289 11.46 -13.65 17.05
N PHE A 290 11.48 -13.00 18.19
CA PHE A 290 10.46 -12.09 18.66
C PHE A 290 11.04 -10.68 18.67
N MET A 291 10.30 -9.74 18.09
CA MET A 291 10.70 -8.34 18.02
C MET A 291 9.59 -7.44 18.56
N GLU A 292 9.99 -6.38 19.25
CA GLU A 292 9.13 -5.29 19.74
C GLU A 292 9.78 -3.97 19.32
N ASP A 293 9.01 -3.06 18.74
CA ASP A 293 9.52 -1.78 18.22
C ASP A 293 10.77 -1.97 17.33
N GLN A 294 10.71 -2.96 16.43
CA GLN A 294 11.78 -3.36 15.52
C GLN A 294 13.08 -3.85 16.18
N LYS A 295 13.10 -4.04 17.50
CA LYS A 295 14.23 -4.59 18.24
C LYS A 295 13.98 -6.04 18.57
N VAL A 296 14.99 -6.89 18.38
CA VAL A 296 14.92 -8.30 18.79
C VAL A 296 14.88 -8.35 20.32
N VAL A 297 13.78 -8.88 20.87
CA VAL A 297 13.61 -9.07 22.32
C VAL A 297 13.94 -10.48 22.75
N ARG A 298 13.70 -11.47 21.88
CA ARG A 298 14.08 -12.87 22.11
C ARG A 298 14.48 -13.54 20.80
N ARG A 299 15.47 -14.42 20.86
CA ARG A 299 15.94 -15.24 19.73
C ARG A 299 16.26 -16.65 20.22
N TYR A 300 15.81 -17.63 19.44
CA TYR A 300 15.95 -19.05 19.69
C TYR A 300 16.57 -19.69 18.45
N PHE A 301 17.49 -20.63 18.67
CA PHE A 301 18.01 -21.52 17.63
C PHE A 301 17.63 -22.96 17.94
N TYR A 302 17.38 -23.73 16.89
CA TYR A 302 16.94 -25.11 16.98
C TYR A 302 17.89 -26.00 16.18
N ASP A 303 17.96 -27.26 16.60
CA ASP A 303 18.64 -28.30 15.84
C ASP A 303 17.69 -29.07 14.91
N GLU A 304 18.25 -30.05 14.20
CA GLU A 304 17.50 -30.87 13.25
C GLU A 304 16.39 -31.71 13.90
N ASN A 305 16.45 -31.94 15.22
CA ASN A 305 15.42 -32.64 15.99
C ASN A 305 14.38 -31.68 16.59
N GLY A 306 14.55 -30.36 16.40
CA GLY A 306 13.69 -29.33 16.98
C GLY A 306 14.02 -28.99 18.43
N GLU A 307 15.17 -29.40 18.96
CA GLU A 307 15.60 -29.06 20.32
C GLU A 307 16.25 -27.67 20.34
N ARG A 308 15.87 -26.86 21.35
CA ARG A 308 16.37 -25.50 21.51
C ARG A 308 17.84 -25.52 21.95
N LYS A 309 18.73 -24.95 21.11
CA LYS A 309 20.18 -24.92 21.35
C LYS A 309 20.67 -23.71 22.14
N GLU A 310 20.05 -22.53 22.00
CA GLU A 310 20.54 -21.31 22.67
C GLU A 310 19.47 -20.20 22.76
N GLU A 311 19.58 -19.33 23.77
CA GLU A 311 18.90 -18.03 23.83
C GLU A 311 19.92 -16.93 23.54
N GLY A 312 19.76 -16.22 22.42
CA GLY A 312 20.56 -15.03 22.16
C GLY A 312 20.07 -13.87 23.05
N GLY A 313 20.63 -13.75 24.25
CA GLY A 313 20.39 -12.61 25.16
C GLY A 313 21.14 -11.35 24.73
N ARG A 314 20.53 -10.19 25.02
CA ARG A 314 20.96 -8.80 24.71
C ARG A 314 22.46 -8.54 24.65
#